data_AF-A0A9W5P628-F1
#
_entry.id   AF-A0A9W5P628-F1
#
_cell.length_a   1.000
_cell.length_b   1.000
_cell.length_c   1.000
_cell.angle_alpha   90.00
_cell.angle_beta   90.00
_cell.angle_gamma   90.00
#
_symmetry.space_group_name_H-M   'P 1'
#
loop_
_entity.id
_entity.type
_entity.pdbx_description
1 polymer ?
#
loop_
_entity_poly.entity_id
_entity_poly.type
_entity_poly.pdbx_seq_one_letter_code
_entity_poly.pdbx_strand_id
1 'polypeptide(L)'
;METKKLFILFCMKSNHTPLIELCPIDNQYKLITYIWLGNQNTENVYVFGSFPGWDLSVNQLQRLLQTDIWYVTFRTNKSFISTYYFTVNDFFENNWIKRSEQYRLDPFNKNTFGEGTNKASVLKISMDMQYSSRFPSNHYPSGRIETYSFHSSILNNIRKIHIYTPHDYSHTPHLQELLIVFDGNSFRAFQLKKHLII
;
A
#
# COMPACT_ATOMS: atom_id res chain seq x y z
N MET A 1 0.88 23.02 26.52
CA MET A 1 0.20 22.07 25.59
C MET A 1 0.64 22.29 24.14
N GLU A 2 0.77 23.54 23.68
CA GLU A 2 1.33 23.89 22.36
C GLU A 2 2.73 23.32 22.06
N THR A 3 3.63 23.30 23.04
CA THR A 3 5.01 22.80 22.84
C THR A 3 5.04 21.32 22.44
N LYS A 4 4.15 20.48 23.01
CA LYS A 4 4.04 19.06 22.62
C LYS A 4 3.47 18.89 21.21
N LYS A 5 2.47 19.70 20.83
CA LYS A 5 1.91 19.71 19.46
C LYS A 5 2.97 20.11 18.43
N LEU A 6 3.74 21.17 18.71
CA LEU A 6 4.83 21.63 17.86
C LEU A 6 5.95 20.59 17.72
N PHE A 7 6.32 19.91 18.82
CA PHE A 7 7.31 18.84 18.79
C PHE A 7 6.84 17.65 17.92
N ILE A 8 5.60 17.19 18.08
CA ILE A 8 5.05 16.10 17.25
C ILE A 8 5.00 16.52 15.79
N LEU A 9 4.54 17.74 15.49
CA LEU A 9 4.49 18.25 14.11
C LEU A 9 5.89 18.35 13.49
N PHE A 10 6.88 18.77 14.27
CA PHE A 10 8.28 18.75 13.87
C PHE A 10 8.74 17.31 13.58
N CYS A 11 8.50 16.36 14.49
CA CYS A 11 8.84 14.95 14.29
C CYS A 11 8.17 14.36 13.04
N MET A 12 6.89 14.64 12.78
CA MET A 12 6.21 14.16 11.57
C MET A 12 6.84 14.72 10.28
N LYS A 13 7.22 16.01 10.28
CA LYS A 13 7.86 16.64 9.12
C LYS A 13 9.29 16.15 8.92
N SER A 14 10.03 15.91 10.00
CA SER A 14 11.45 15.56 9.99
C SER A 14 11.71 14.06 9.83
N ASN A 15 10.89 13.20 10.45
CA ASN A 15 11.13 11.76 10.54
C ASN A 15 10.25 10.92 9.59
N HIS A 16 9.35 11.58 8.84
CA HIS A 16 8.30 10.96 8.03
C HIS A 16 7.29 10.15 8.85
N THR A 17 6.06 10.06 8.35
CA THR A 17 5.01 9.22 8.95
C THR A 17 4.86 7.89 8.20
N PRO A 18 4.41 6.81 8.88
CA PRO A 18 4.17 6.70 10.33
C PRO A 18 5.48 6.80 11.14
N LEU A 19 5.39 7.22 12.41
CA LEU A 19 6.57 7.25 13.28
C LEU A 19 6.95 5.81 13.66
N ILE A 20 8.24 5.48 13.57
CA ILE A 20 8.76 4.16 13.91
C ILE A 20 9.84 4.32 14.96
N GLU A 21 9.64 3.71 16.12
CA GLU A 21 10.53 3.82 17.27
C GLU A 21 10.87 2.43 17.81
N LEU A 22 12.02 2.27 18.45
CA LEU A 22 12.28 1.05 19.24
C LEU A 22 11.38 1.06 20.47
N CYS A 23 10.84 -0.10 20.84
CA CYS A 23 10.08 -0.21 22.07
C CYS A 23 11.04 -0.02 23.27
N PRO A 24 10.83 0.98 24.15
CA PRO A 24 11.80 1.33 25.20
C PRO A 24 12.06 0.21 26.21
N ILE A 25 11.07 -0.64 26.43
CA ILE A 25 11.12 -1.76 27.38
C ILE A 25 11.58 -3.07 26.74
N ASP A 26 11.65 -3.14 25.41
CA ASP A 26 12.00 -4.36 24.67
C ASP A 26 12.46 -4.02 23.24
N ASN A 27 13.78 -3.95 23.05
CA ASN A 27 14.38 -3.56 21.78
C ASN A 27 14.16 -4.55 20.62
N GLN A 28 13.59 -5.74 20.88
CA GLN A 28 13.20 -6.67 19.81
C GLN A 28 11.95 -6.20 19.07
N TYR A 29 11.19 -5.27 19.66
CA TYR A 29 9.99 -4.74 19.08
C TYR A 29 10.14 -3.27 18.67
N LYS A 30 9.34 -2.90 17.68
CA LYS A 30 9.15 -1.54 17.22
C LYS A 30 7.73 -1.11 17.50
N LEU A 31 7.59 0.17 17.81
CA LEU A 31 6.32 0.88 17.92
C LEU A 31 6.10 1.65 16.61
N ILE A 32 4.91 1.48 16.05
CA ILE A 32 4.49 2.14 14.82
C ILE A 32 3.32 3.03 15.18
N THR A 33 3.55 4.34 15.16
CA THR A 33 2.53 5.32 15.51
C THR A 33 2.02 5.99 14.25
N TYR A 34 0.78 5.67 13.90
CA TYR A 34 0.03 6.37 12.86
C TYR A 34 -0.54 7.65 13.46
N ILE A 35 -0.41 8.76 12.74
CA ILE A 35 -0.85 10.07 13.21
C ILE A 35 -1.67 10.75 12.13
N TRP A 36 -2.80 11.32 12.54
CA TRP A 36 -3.61 12.20 11.70
C TRP A 36 -3.75 13.57 12.37
N LEU A 37 -3.61 14.64 11.57
CA LEU A 37 -3.86 16.00 12.01
C LEU A 37 -5.30 16.38 11.63
N GLY A 38 -6.19 16.32 12.62
CA GLY A 38 -7.59 16.71 12.49
C GLY A 38 -7.79 18.22 12.64
N ASN A 39 -9.04 18.58 12.91
CA ASN A 39 -9.50 19.93 13.23
C ASN A 39 -10.65 19.85 14.25
N GLN A 40 -11.29 21.00 14.52
CA GLN A 40 -12.41 21.09 15.48
C GLN A 40 -13.63 20.23 15.10
N ASN A 41 -13.80 19.91 13.82
CA ASN A 41 -14.92 19.10 13.30
C ASN A 41 -14.54 17.62 13.14
N THR A 42 -13.34 17.21 13.59
CA THR A 42 -12.92 15.81 13.53
C THR A 42 -13.46 15.07 14.74
N GLU A 43 -14.35 14.11 14.50
CA GLU A 43 -15.03 13.32 15.53
C GLU A 43 -14.46 11.91 15.65
N ASN A 44 -14.03 11.31 14.54
CA ASN A 44 -13.32 10.04 14.55
C ASN A 44 -12.33 9.95 13.39
N VAL A 45 -11.31 9.11 13.56
CA VAL A 45 -10.33 8.78 12.53
C VAL A 45 -9.98 7.31 12.64
N TYR A 46 -9.89 6.61 11.51
CA TYR A 46 -9.46 5.21 11.47
C TYR A 46 -8.25 5.05 10.55
N VAL A 47 -7.38 4.09 10.85
CA VAL A 47 -6.32 3.64 9.95
C VAL A 47 -6.49 2.17 9.60
N PHE A 48 -6.41 1.81 8.33
CA PHE A 48 -6.58 0.42 7.90
C PHE A 48 -5.68 0.12 6.69
N GLY A 49 -5.43 -1.16 6.45
CA GLY A 49 -4.52 -1.63 5.41
C GLY A 49 -3.93 -2.98 5.77
N SER A 50 -2.88 -3.39 5.06
CA SER A 50 -2.36 -4.76 5.20
C SER A 50 -1.83 -5.06 6.61
N PHE A 51 -1.16 -4.10 7.26
CA PHE A 51 -0.62 -4.26 8.61
C PHE A 51 -1.58 -3.81 9.74
N PRO A 52 -2.21 -2.61 9.70
CA PRO A 52 -3.22 -2.27 10.70
C PRO A 52 -4.42 -3.24 10.67
N GLY A 53 -4.64 -3.94 9.56
CA GLY A 53 -5.78 -4.81 9.36
C GLY A 53 -7.04 -4.02 9.03
N TRP A 54 -8.19 -4.66 9.24
CA TRP A 54 -9.51 -4.16 8.83
C TRP A 54 -10.53 -4.13 9.98
N ASP A 55 -10.10 -4.38 11.21
CA ASP A 55 -10.96 -4.32 12.40
C ASP A 55 -11.02 -2.88 12.92
N LEU A 56 -12.18 -2.24 12.75
CA LEU A 56 -12.40 -0.85 13.14
C LEU A 56 -12.21 -0.60 14.65
N SER A 57 -12.45 -1.61 15.50
CA SER A 57 -12.36 -1.44 16.96
C SER A 57 -10.93 -1.19 17.44
N VAL A 58 -9.95 -1.81 16.79
CA VAL A 58 -8.52 -1.64 17.09
C VAL A 58 -7.87 -0.54 16.26
N ASN A 59 -8.50 -0.16 15.15
CA ASN A 59 -7.97 0.77 14.15
C ASN A 59 -8.40 2.22 14.37
N GLN A 60 -9.27 2.49 15.34
CA GLN A 60 -9.67 3.84 15.68
C GLN A 60 -8.52 4.58 16.36
N LEU A 61 -8.17 5.75 15.84
CA LEU A 61 -7.20 6.64 16.46
C LEU A 61 -7.83 7.32 17.68
N GLN A 62 -7.00 7.55 18.69
CA GLN A 62 -7.36 8.30 19.88
C GLN A 62 -6.88 9.74 19.76
N ARG A 63 -7.71 10.69 20.22
CA ARG A 63 -7.33 12.10 20.26
C ARG A 63 -6.37 12.35 21.41
N LEU A 64 -5.25 13.01 21.12
CA LEU A 64 -4.26 13.39 22.13
C LEU A 64 -4.77 14.61 22.91
N LEU A 65 -5.37 14.34 24.07
CA LEU A 65 -5.91 15.37 24.97
C LEU A 65 -6.85 16.33 24.20
N GLN A 66 -6.69 17.63 24.40
CA GLN A 66 -7.48 18.69 23.76
C GLN A 66 -6.81 19.24 22.48
N THR A 67 -5.97 18.43 21.83
CA THR A 67 -5.26 18.83 20.60
C THR A 67 -5.91 18.23 19.36
N ASP A 68 -5.57 18.74 18.18
CA ASP A 68 -6.08 18.17 16.91
C ASP A 68 -5.25 16.98 16.42
N ILE A 69 -4.42 16.40 17.29
CA ILE A 69 -3.59 15.24 16.95
C ILE A 69 -4.35 13.98 17.33
N TRP A 70 -4.51 13.10 16.36
CA TRP A 70 -5.10 11.77 16.50
C TRP A 70 -3.99 10.75 16.28
N TYR A 71 -3.94 9.68 17.09
CA TYR A 71 -2.91 8.66 16.95
C TYR A 71 -3.37 7.28 17.38
N VAL A 72 -2.71 6.26 16.83
CA VAL A 72 -2.76 4.88 17.32
C VAL A 72 -1.39 4.25 17.14
N THR A 73 -1.00 3.42 18.10
CA THR A 73 0.31 2.78 18.10
C THR A 73 0.17 1.26 18.08
N PHE A 74 0.80 0.62 17.10
CA PHE A 74 0.92 -0.82 16.99
C PHE A 74 2.32 -1.28 17.35
N ARG A 75 2.46 -2.53 17.81
CA ARG A 75 3.75 -3.14 18.17
C ARG A 75 4.04 -4.31 17.25
N THR A 76 5.27 -4.42 16.76
CA THR A 76 5.71 -5.56 15.93
C THR A 76 7.19 -5.86 16.10
N ASN A 77 7.58 -7.12 15.92
CA ASN A 77 8.99 -7.55 15.81
C ASN A 77 9.34 -8.01 14.38
N LYS A 78 8.47 -7.72 13.40
CA LYS A 78 8.62 -8.15 12.02
C LYS A 78 9.18 -7.04 11.13
N SER A 79 9.80 -7.46 10.03
CA SER A 79 10.22 -6.57 8.93
C SER A 79 9.30 -6.80 7.74
N PHE A 80 8.71 -5.74 7.21
CA PHE A 80 7.73 -5.82 6.13
C PHE A 80 7.51 -4.46 5.45
N ILE A 81 6.82 -4.51 4.32
CA ILE A 81 6.26 -3.33 3.63
C ILE A 81 4.74 -3.51 3.62
N SER A 82 4.02 -2.46 4.01
CA SER A 82 2.55 -2.46 4.05
C SER A 82 1.99 -1.20 3.45
N THR A 83 0.85 -1.31 2.78
CA THR A 83 0.03 -0.16 2.42
C THR A 83 -0.98 0.13 3.52
N TYR A 84 -1.42 1.39 3.61
CA TYR A 84 -2.46 1.83 4.52
C TYR A 84 -3.14 3.11 4.03
N TYR A 85 -4.27 3.42 4.66
CA TYR A 85 -5.13 4.58 4.40
C TYR A 85 -5.75 5.09 5.70
N PHE A 86 -6.25 6.32 5.67
CA PHE A 86 -7.10 6.88 6.71
C PHE A 86 -8.54 7.09 6.23
N THR A 87 -9.51 7.02 7.13
CA THR A 87 -10.81 7.71 7.00
C THR A 87 -11.02 8.67 8.15
N VAL A 88 -11.83 9.70 7.92
CA VAL A 88 -12.14 10.76 8.90
C VAL A 88 -13.65 10.95 8.93
N ASN A 89 -14.23 11.02 10.13
CA ASN A 89 -15.68 11.12 10.33
C ASN A 89 -16.43 9.99 9.61
N ASP A 90 -15.93 8.78 9.80
CA ASP A 90 -16.44 7.55 9.23
C ASP A 90 -17.51 6.95 10.14
N PHE A 91 -18.73 6.92 9.63
CA PHE A 91 -19.91 6.36 10.31
C PHE A 91 -20.57 5.29 9.43
N PHE A 92 -19.80 4.63 8.56
CA PHE A 92 -20.34 3.74 7.53
C PHE A 92 -20.56 2.29 7.98
N GLU A 93 -20.33 1.98 9.27
CA GLU A 93 -20.48 0.63 9.83
C GLU A 93 -19.75 -0.42 8.95
N ASN A 94 -20.45 -1.44 8.46
CA ASN A 94 -19.89 -2.50 7.62
C ASN A 94 -19.86 -2.17 6.11
N ASN A 95 -20.22 -0.95 5.70
CA ASN A 95 -20.23 -0.57 4.28
C ASN A 95 -18.82 -0.17 3.79
N TRP A 96 -18.03 -1.18 3.44
CA TRP A 96 -16.66 -1.02 2.94
C TRP A 96 -16.55 -0.33 1.59
N ILE A 97 -17.57 -0.45 0.72
CA ILE A 97 -17.59 0.22 -0.58
C ILE A 97 -17.64 1.73 -0.36
N LYS A 98 -18.62 2.21 0.40
CA LYS A 98 -18.76 3.64 0.72
C LYS A 98 -17.55 4.17 1.49
N ARG A 99 -17.00 3.37 2.40
CA ARG A 99 -15.77 3.73 3.12
C ARG A 99 -14.58 3.92 2.17
N SER A 100 -14.42 3.05 1.18
CA SER A 100 -13.32 3.11 0.20
C SER A 100 -13.31 4.39 -0.64
N GLU A 101 -14.48 5.00 -0.86
CA GLU A 101 -14.61 6.29 -1.54
C GLU A 101 -14.02 7.45 -0.73
N GLN A 102 -13.85 7.28 0.59
CA GLN A 102 -13.33 8.30 1.49
C GLN A 102 -11.87 8.08 1.93
N TYR A 103 -11.19 7.10 1.35
CA TYR A 103 -9.79 6.84 1.68
C TYR A 103 -8.93 8.08 1.47
N ARG A 104 -8.17 8.43 2.52
CA ARG A 104 -7.21 9.51 2.53
C ARG A 104 -5.81 8.93 2.64
N LEU A 105 -4.89 9.50 1.87
CA LEU A 105 -3.47 9.28 2.05
C LEU A 105 -3.00 10.00 3.31
N ASP A 106 -1.97 9.46 3.93
CA ASP A 106 -1.20 10.15 4.96
C ASP A 106 -0.50 11.39 4.34
N PRO A 107 -0.85 12.61 4.75
CA PRO A 107 -0.32 13.84 4.16
C PRO A 107 1.17 14.04 4.44
N PHE A 108 1.70 13.38 5.48
CA PHE A 108 3.09 13.52 5.92
C PHE A 108 3.96 12.35 5.47
N ASN A 109 3.38 11.33 4.82
CA ASN A 109 4.10 10.21 4.25
C ASN A 109 4.37 10.41 2.76
N LYS A 110 5.64 10.60 2.41
CA LYS A 110 6.07 10.74 1.00
C LYS A 110 6.11 9.40 0.26
N ASN A 111 6.17 8.28 0.98
CA ASN A 111 6.20 6.95 0.39
C ASN A 111 4.77 6.53 0.06
N THR A 112 4.49 6.43 -1.23
CA THR A 112 3.18 6.01 -1.74
C THR A 112 3.35 4.93 -2.80
N PHE A 113 2.33 4.10 -2.94
CA PHE A 113 2.27 3.01 -3.91
C PHE A 113 1.01 3.16 -4.76
N GLY A 114 1.08 2.79 -6.04
CA GLY A 114 -0.04 2.93 -6.96
C GLY A 114 -0.22 4.35 -7.53
N GLU A 115 -1.27 4.54 -8.32
CA GLU A 115 -1.55 5.78 -9.05
C GLU A 115 -3.05 6.09 -9.09
N GLY A 116 -3.37 7.37 -9.35
CA GLY A 116 -4.75 7.85 -9.41
C GLY A 116 -5.51 7.55 -8.12
N THR A 117 -6.71 7.00 -8.27
CA THR A 117 -7.59 6.62 -7.16
C THR A 117 -7.10 5.36 -6.41
N ASN A 118 -6.17 4.59 -6.98
CA ASN A 118 -5.63 3.37 -6.37
C ASN A 118 -4.32 3.63 -5.60
N LYS A 119 -4.01 4.90 -5.33
CA LYS A 119 -2.80 5.28 -4.60
C LYS A 119 -2.97 5.00 -3.10
N ALA A 120 -1.93 4.49 -2.44
CA ALA A 120 -1.90 4.16 -1.01
C ALA A 120 -0.67 4.75 -0.33
N SER A 121 -0.74 5.03 0.98
CA SER A 121 0.45 5.36 1.78
C SER A 121 1.19 4.08 2.14
N VAL A 122 2.52 4.16 2.25
CA VAL A 122 3.38 2.99 2.45
C VAL A 122 4.15 3.09 3.76
N LEU A 123 3.99 2.08 4.60
CA LEU A 123 4.85 1.81 5.75
C LEU A 123 5.94 0.83 5.32
N LYS A 124 7.20 1.13 5.65
CA LYS A 124 8.36 0.27 5.40
C LYS A 124 9.13 0.06 6.70
N ILE A 125 9.27 -1.19 7.13
CA ILE A 125 9.99 -1.54 8.36
C ILE A 125 11.13 -2.48 8.03
N SER A 126 12.37 -1.96 8.11
CA SER A 126 13.62 -2.71 7.99
C SER A 126 13.65 -3.74 6.85
N MET A 127 12.91 -3.46 5.78
CA MET A 127 12.82 -4.31 4.61
C MET A 127 13.12 -3.45 3.41
N ASP A 128 14.29 -3.66 2.80
CA ASP A 128 14.63 -3.05 1.53
C ASP A 128 14.16 -3.93 0.39
N MET A 129 13.38 -3.33 -0.50
CA MET A 129 12.81 -4.02 -1.64
C MET A 129 13.83 -4.01 -2.77
N GLN A 130 14.72 -5.00 -2.78
CA GLN A 130 15.78 -5.14 -3.79
C GLN A 130 15.28 -5.74 -5.12
N TYR A 131 14.13 -5.29 -5.64
CA TYR A 131 13.67 -5.78 -6.95
C TYR A 131 14.69 -5.49 -8.07
N SER A 132 15.42 -4.37 -7.98
CA SER A 132 16.40 -3.96 -8.99
C SER A 132 17.69 -4.78 -9.00
N SER A 133 18.09 -5.41 -7.89
CA SER A 133 19.33 -6.22 -7.87
C SER A 133 19.11 -7.61 -8.46
N ARG A 134 17.88 -8.14 -8.41
CA ARG A 134 17.51 -9.40 -9.07
C ARG A 134 17.40 -9.28 -10.60
N PHE A 135 17.08 -8.08 -11.08
CA PHE A 135 16.92 -7.79 -12.50
C PHE A 135 17.80 -6.59 -12.89
N PRO A 136 19.13 -6.77 -13.00
CA PRO A 136 20.02 -5.69 -13.43
C PRO A 136 19.60 -5.18 -14.82
N SER A 137 19.27 -3.88 -14.91
CA SER A 137 18.97 -3.20 -16.17
C SER A 137 20.28 -2.99 -16.95
N ASN A 138 20.45 -3.52 -18.17
CA ASN A 138 20.03 -2.84 -19.41
C ASN A 138 20.09 -3.74 -20.67
N HIS A 139 20.10 -5.07 -20.57
CA HIS A 139 20.40 -5.95 -21.73
C HIS A 139 19.57 -7.24 -21.81
N TYR A 140 18.32 -7.25 -21.33
CA TYR A 140 17.41 -8.36 -21.63
C TYR A 140 16.50 -7.99 -22.80
N PRO A 141 16.48 -8.80 -23.87
CA PRO A 141 15.61 -8.52 -24.98
C PRO A 141 14.16 -8.67 -24.51
N SER A 142 13.34 -7.66 -24.83
CA SER A 142 11.99 -7.55 -24.29
C SER A 142 11.05 -8.52 -25.00
N GLY A 143 10.22 -9.20 -24.21
CA GLY A 143 9.08 -9.95 -24.74
C GLY A 143 7.96 -9.02 -25.24
N ARG A 144 6.87 -9.62 -25.70
CA ARG A 144 5.68 -8.92 -26.21
C ARG A 144 4.49 -9.22 -25.33
N ILE A 145 3.64 -8.22 -25.10
CA ILE A 145 2.34 -8.40 -24.44
C ILE A 145 1.24 -8.13 -25.44
N GLU A 146 0.35 -9.09 -25.62
CA GLU A 146 -0.85 -8.96 -26.46
C GLU A 146 -2.10 -9.04 -25.59
N THR A 147 -3.16 -8.34 -25.99
CA THR A 147 -4.43 -8.28 -25.26
C THR A 147 -5.53 -8.84 -26.13
N TYR A 148 -6.26 -9.82 -25.61
CA TYR A 148 -7.39 -10.43 -26.29
C TYR A 148 -8.68 -10.29 -25.47
N SER A 149 -9.81 -10.25 -26.18
CA SER A 149 -11.13 -10.38 -25.57
C SER A 149 -11.55 -11.85 -25.65
N PHE A 150 -11.76 -12.47 -24.50
CA PHE A 150 -12.18 -13.86 -24.38
C PHE A 150 -13.62 -13.93 -23.90
N HIS A 151 -14.49 -14.61 -24.66
CA HIS A 151 -15.85 -14.92 -24.25
C HIS A 151 -15.89 -16.28 -23.55
N SER A 152 -16.34 -16.31 -22.30
CA SER A 152 -16.54 -17.56 -21.56
C SER A 152 -18.00 -18.01 -21.67
N SER A 153 -18.24 -19.19 -22.23
CA SER A 153 -19.58 -19.81 -22.24
C SER A 153 -20.03 -20.25 -20.85
N ILE A 154 -19.09 -20.65 -19.97
CA ILE A 154 -19.37 -21.09 -18.61
C ILE A 154 -19.79 -19.90 -17.72
N LEU A 155 -19.10 -18.75 -17.85
CA LEU A 155 -19.35 -17.56 -17.03
C LEU A 155 -20.27 -16.54 -17.70
N ASN A 156 -20.66 -16.78 -18.96
CA ASN A 156 -21.48 -15.92 -19.80
C ASN A 156 -21.05 -14.44 -19.77
N ASN A 157 -19.74 -14.18 -19.90
CA ASN A 157 -19.18 -12.84 -19.97
C ASN A 157 -17.93 -12.77 -20.86
N ILE A 158 -17.57 -11.54 -21.20
CA ILE A 158 -16.33 -11.22 -21.93
C ILE A 158 -15.30 -10.67 -20.94
N ARG A 159 -14.09 -11.21 -20.97
CA ARG A 159 -12.96 -10.77 -20.15
C ARG A 159 -11.76 -10.44 -21.03
N LYS A 160 -10.94 -9.49 -20.58
CA LYS A 160 -9.63 -9.25 -21.20
C LYS A 160 -8.63 -10.25 -20.64
N ILE A 161 -7.89 -10.89 -21.53
CA ILE A 161 -6.71 -11.70 -21.19
C ILE A 161 -5.48 -11.01 -21.78
N HIS A 162 -4.37 -11.07 -21.04
CA HIS A 162 -3.09 -10.55 -21.47
C HIS A 162 -2.12 -11.72 -21.59
N ILE A 163 -1.49 -11.86 -22.75
CA ILE A 163 -0.52 -12.92 -23.00
C ILE A 163 0.83 -12.25 -23.16
N TYR A 164 1.75 -12.55 -22.25
CA TYR A 164 3.17 -12.23 -22.40
C TYR A 164 3.87 -13.40 -23.08
N THR A 165 4.62 -13.10 -24.14
CA THR A 165 5.56 -14.04 -24.74
C THR A 165 6.97 -13.51 -24.57
N PRO A 166 7.93 -14.34 -24.12
CA PRO A 166 9.33 -13.93 -24.02
C PRO A 166 9.90 -13.58 -25.40
N HIS A 167 11.09 -12.95 -25.40
CA HIS A 167 11.80 -12.67 -26.64
C HIS A 167 12.03 -13.95 -27.46
N ASP A 168 11.97 -13.85 -28.79
CA ASP A 168 12.11 -14.97 -29.74
C ASP A 168 11.13 -16.14 -29.55
N TYR A 169 9.97 -15.93 -28.92
CA TYR A 169 8.94 -16.95 -28.74
C TYR A 169 8.56 -17.66 -30.06
N SER A 170 8.47 -16.93 -31.18
CA SER A 170 8.14 -17.50 -32.49
C SER A 170 9.25 -18.36 -33.10
N HIS A 171 10.48 -18.24 -32.61
CA HIS A 171 11.65 -18.95 -33.13
C HIS A 171 12.11 -20.08 -32.21
N THR A 172 11.41 -20.32 -31.10
CA THR A 172 11.74 -21.39 -30.15
C THR A 172 11.03 -22.69 -30.58
N PRO A 173 11.77 -23.77 -30.91
CA PRO A 173 11.17 -25.01 -31.41
C PRO A 173 10.56 -25.90 -30.31
N HIS A 174 10.67 -25.50 -29.05
CA HIS A 174 10.24 -26.30 -27.89
C HIS A 174 9.02 -25.67 -27.20
N LEU A 175 8.16 -26.53 -26.67
CA LEU A 175 7.00 -26.12 -25.88
C LEU A 175 7.48 -25.36 -24.63
N GLN A 176 6.95 -24.18 -24.41
CA GLN A 176 7.27 -23.36 -23.24
C GLN A 176 6.30 -23.66 -22.09
N GLU A 177 6.76 -23.40 -20.85
CA GLU A 177 5.92 -23.52 -19.67
C GLU A 177 4.83 -22.44 -19.66
N LEU A 178 3.62 -22.80 -19.21
CA LEU A 178 2.50 -21.87 -19.08
C LEU A 178 2.35 -21.43 -17.63
N LEU A 179 2.61 -20.15 -17.37
CA LEU A 179 2.27 -19.50 -16.11
C LEU A 179 0.95 -18.73 -16.26
N ILE A 180 -0.05 -19.09 -15.46
CA ILE A 180 -1.32 -18.35 -15.38
C ILE A 180 -1.29 -17.46 -14.15
N VAL A 181 -1.38 -16.14 -14.36
CA VAL A 181 -1.39 -15.13 -13.30
C VAL A 181 -2.75 -14.45 -13.26
N PHE A 182 -3.38 -14.44 -12.08
CA PHE A 182 -4.62 -13.72 -11.84
C PHE A 182 -4.37 -12.23 -11.53
N ASP A 183 -5.41 -11.40 -11.58
CA ASP A 183 -5.31 -9.93 -11.44
C ASP A 183 -4.45 -9.24 -12.53
N GLY A 184 -4.50 -9.76 -13.75
CA GLY A 184 -3.68 -9.30 -14.88
C GLY A 184 -3.74 -7.79 -15.20
N ASN A 185 -4.88 -7.13 -14.93
CA ASN A 185 -4.99 -5.67 -15.05
C ASN A 185 -4.03 -4.93 -14.09
N SER A 186 -3.86 -5.45 -12.88
CA SER A 186 -2.96 -4.90 -11.85
C SER A 186 -1.49 -5.13 -12.23
N PHE A 187 -1.16 -6.31 -12.77
CA PHE A 187 0.20 -6.63 -13.23
C PHE A 187 0.64 -5.79 -14.42
N ARG A 188 -0.25 -5.57 -15.40
CA ARG A 188 0.05 -4.72 -16.57
C ARG A 188 0.40 -3.29 -16.18
N ALA A 189 -0.33 -2.72 -15.22
CA ALA A 189 -0.05 -1.37 -14.71
C ALA A 189 1.31 -1.27 -13.99
N PHE A 190 1.81 -2.38 -13.44
CA PHE A 190 3.10 -2.48 -12.76
C PHE A 190 4.27 -2.64 -13.75
N GLN A 191 4.12 -3.47 -14.78
CA GLN A 191 5.16 -3.80 -15.77
C GLN A 191 5.47 -2.66 -16.75
N LEU A 192 4.48 -1.81 -17.07
CA LEU A 192 4.70 -0.59 -17.86
C LEU A 192 5.59 0.45 -17.14
N LYS A 193 5.89 0.27 -15.85
CA LYS A 193 6.51 1.30 -15.00
C LYS A 193 7.84 0.88 -14.37
N LYS A 194 8.08 -0.41 -14.23
CA LYS A 194 9.40 -0.98 -13.96
C LYS A 194 9.51 -2.16 -14.89
N HIS A 195 10.61 -2.26 -15.65
CA HIS A 195 10.94 -3.39 -16.51
C HIS A 195 11.06 -4.68 -15.70
N LEU A 196 9.93 -5.17 -15.19
CA LEU A 196 9.80 -6.44 -14.51
C LEU A 196 9.46 -7.44 -15.61
N ILE A 197 10.43 -8.25 -15.96
CA ILE A 197 10.22 -9.42 -16.80
C ILE A 197 9.73 -10.51 -15.85
N ILE A 198 8.50 -10.97 -16.05
CA ILE A 198 8.06 -12.28 -15.53
C ILE A 198 8.54 -13.30 -16.54
#